data_AF-A0AAV9ZVS5-F1
#
_entry.id   AF-A0AAV9ZVS5-F1
#
_cell.length_a   1.000
_cell.length_b   1.000
_cell.length_c   1.000
_cell.angle_alpha   90.00
_cell.angle_beta   90.00
_cell.angle_gamma   90.00
#
_symmetry.space_group_name_H-M   'P 1'
#
loop_
_entity.id
_entity.type
_entity.pdbx_description
1 polymer ?
#
loop_
_entity_poly.entity_id
_entity_poly.type
_entity_poly.pdbx_seq_one_letter_code
_entity_poly.pdbx_strand_id
1 'polypeptide(L)'
;MTFPVTAPPASTDILVIGGGPAGSYAAAALSREGFKVALLEREIFPRYHIGETLLSSLRPFLRFIDAEEKVKNWGFAVKVGAAVKLNQHKREGYTDFTLGGAAPERASWSVTRADFDELLLKHAASNGTSVHEGTRVTDIEFSTSEPAQPVSAKWKSDNEQTGSIKFNYLVDASGKNGIMSTRYLKNRKFTESLKNIAYWGYWTGAGMYGKGTTRENAVWIEALTDETGWAWFIPLHNDVVSVGVVLSDTSNKMKKAQTPDNKTHYLSQLKLVPGVMDFLANAKLTSEIKSAGDYSYTAVNNQYAGPNYRIIGDAGAFLDPLFSSGVHLAFTGGLSAAITICASARNHCSEQDAIAFHNDKVAVSYTRFLVVVLGVYQQIHAQKSSILSDIDEDNFDRAFDFIRPVIQGDADTHSKMSQIQKAVDLMSMSPGVVAIDPSTRERLSKQMDPALLTDTGPLLSGKALVEATKDDEEAKNLLHQMNSRKTITGMFDWSHNYAGDKLNGFSVRMKRGELGLYREEAA
;
A
#
# COMPACT_ATOMS: atom_id res chain seq x y z
N MET A 1 -16.80 14.00 -20.10
CA MET A 1 -18.19 13.64 -19.75
C MET A 1 -18.42 14.11 -18.33
N THR A 2 -19.33 15.05 -18.13
CA THR A 2 -19.93 15.33 -16.82
C THR A 2 -20.97 14.25 -16.54
N PHE A 3 -21.01 13.67 -15.35
CA PHE A 3 -22.06 12.69 -15.04
C PHE A 3 -23.42 13.38 -14.98
N PRO A 4 -24.50 12.72 -15.45
CA PRO A 4 -25.84 13.28 -15.34
C PRO A 4 -26.19 13.52 -13.87
N VAL A 5 -26.74 14.71 -13.57
CA VAL A 5 -27.24 15.07 -12.24
C VAL A 5 -28.58 14.39 -12.02
N THR A 6 -28.55 13.07 -11.92
CA THR A 6 -29.71 12.23 -11.61
C THR A 6 -29.57 11.69 -10.20
N ALA A 7 -30.70 11.60 -9.50
CA ALA A 7 -30.73 10.98 -8.18
C ALA A 7 -30.22 9.52 -8.26
N PRO A 8 -29.54 9.02 -7.21
CA PRO A 8 -29.23 7.60 -7.06
C PRO A 8 -30.46 6.71 -7.29
N PRO A 9 -30.28 5.51 -7.88
CA PRO A 9 -31.40 4.58 -8.04
C PRO A 9 -31.92 4.11 -6.68
N ALA A 10 -33.20 3.75 -6.61
CA ALA A 10 -33.82 3.25 -5.37
C ALA A 10 -33.24 1.89 -4.93
N SER A 11 -32.71 1.09 -5.86
CA SER A 11 -32.02 -0.16 -5.58
C SER A 11 -30.92 -0.48 -6.61
N THR A 12 -29.96 -1.29 -6.19
CA THR A 12 -28.84 -1.78 -7.01
C THR A 12 -28.45 -3.19 -6.54
N ASP A 13 -27.67 -3.95 -7.32
CA ASP A 13 -27.13 -5.22 -6.80
C ASP A 13 -26.00 -4.91 -5.82
N ILE A 14 -25.13 -3.96 -6.19
CA ILE A 14 -23.95 -3.59 -5.42
C ILE A 14 -23.89 -2.07 -5.26
N LEU A 15 -23.73 -1.61 -4.02
CA LEU A 15 -23.41 -0.23 -3.69
C LEU A 15 -21.92 -0.10 -3.40
N VAL A 16 -21.23 0.81 -4.09
CA VAL A 16 -19.85 1.20 -3.80
C VAL A 16 -19.83 2.60 -3.19
N ILE A 17 -19.22 2.74 -2.02
CA ILE A 17 -19.07 4.04 -1.34
C ILE A 17 -17.66 4.58 -1.60
N GLY A 18 -17.55 5.69 -2.33
CA GLY A 18 -16.28 6.34 -2.68
C GLY A 18 -15.79 6.00 -4.10
N GLY A 19 -15.42 7.03 -4.86
CA GLY A 19 -14.99 7.00 -6.26
C GLY A 19 -13.48 7.11 -6.47
N GLY A 20 -12.67 6.98 -5.42
CA GLY A 20 -11.22 6.86 -5.55
C GLY A 20 -10.78 5.59 -6.29
N PRO A 21 -9.46 5.33 -6.40
CA PRO A 21 -8.92 4.21 -7.18
C PRO A 21 -9.51 2.84 -6.81
N ALA A 22 -9.71 2.57 -5.51
CA ALA A 22 -10.30 1.30 -5.04
C ALA A 22 -11.75 1.12 -5.54
N GLY A 23 -12.60 2.12 -5.31
CA GLY A 23 -14.02 2.04 -5.61
C GLY A 23 -14.30 2.05 -7.12
N SER A 24 -13.63 2.93 -7.87
CA SER A 24 -13.76 2.99 -9.33
C SER A 24 -13.28 1.70 -9.99
N TYR A 25 -12.18 1.11 -9.50
CA TYR A 25 -11.71 -0.19 -9.99
C TYR A 25 -12.71 -1.32 -9.71
N ALA A 26 -13.17 -1.45 -8.47
CA ALA A 26 -14.13 -2.48 -8.07
C ALA A 26 -15.43 -2.36 -8.85
N ALA A 27 -15.96 -1.14 -9.00
CA ALA A 27 -17.19 -0.89 -9.73
C ALA A 27 -17.06 -1.23 -11.22
N ALA A 28 -15.95 -0.84 -11.87
CA ALA A 28 -15.68 -1.22 -13.26
C ALA A 28 -15.62 -2.75 -13.43
N ALA A 29 -14.89 -3.44 -12.55
CA ALA A 29 -14.77 -4.89 -12.59
C ALA A 29 -16.14 -5.59 -12.40
N LEU A 30 -16.94 -5.15 -11.43
CA LEU A 30 -18.26 -5.71 -11.15
C LEU A 30 -19.28 -5.43 -12.25
N SER A 31 -19.31 -4.21 -12.80
CA SER A 31 -20.20 -3.87 -13.92
C SER A 31 -19.88 -4.70 -15.17
N ARG A 32 -18.60 -5.01 -15.43
CA ARG A 32 -18.18 -5.90 -16.53
C ARG A 32 -18.63 -7.35 -16.37
N GLU A 33 -18.97 -7.75 -15.14
CA GLU A 33 -19.52 -9.08 -14.81
C GLU A 33 -21.06 -9.11 -14.84
N GLY A 34 -21.71 -8.00 -15.22
CA GLY A 34 -23.15 -7.91 -15.44
C GLY A 34 -23.97 -7.45 -14.23
N PHE A 35 -23.32 -7.09 -13.10
CA PHE A 35 -24.02 -6.56 -11.93
C PHE A 35 -24.50 -5.13 -12.16
N LYS A 36 -25.66 -4.79 -11.61
CA LYS A 36 -26.07 -3.38 -11.44
C LYS A 36 -25.26 -2.80 -10.30
N VAL A 37 -24.43 -1.82 -10.61
CA VAL A 37 -23.55 -1.17 -9.64
C VAL A 37 -23.90 0.31 -9.56
N ALA A 38 -24.12 0.80 -8.35
CA ALA A 38 -24.21 2.23 -8.06
C ALA A 38 -22.97 2.64 -7.25
N LEU A 39 -22.34 3.74 -7.61
CA LEU A 39 -21.19 4.31 -6.92
C LEU A 39 -21.53 5.73 -6.46
N LEU A 40 -21.45 5.96 -5.16
CA LEU A 40 -21.71 7.27 -4.54
C LEU A 40 -20.38 7.89 -4.08
N GLU A 41 -19.99 9.01 -4.69
CA GLU A 41 -18.79 9.77 -4.37
C GLU A 41 -19.19 11.13 -3.81
N ARG A 42 -18.59 11.50 -2.67
CA ARG A 42 -19.00 12.68 -1.89
C ARG A 42 -18.46 14.00 -2.46
N GLU A 43 -17.42 13.95 -3.30
CA GLU A 43 -16.80 15.12 -3.93
C GLU A 43 -17.15 15.14 -5.43
N ILE A 44 -16.90 16.27 -6.10
CA ILE A 44 -17.03 16.41 -7.56
C ILE A 44 -15.62 16.34 -8.15
N PHE A 45 -15.40 15.49 -9.16
CA PHE A 45 -14.10 15.35 -9.79
C PHE A 45 -13.94 16.35 -10.95
N PRO A 46 -12.70 16.73 -11.30
CA PRO A 46 -11.43 16.33 -10.67
C PRO A 46 -11.25 16.95 -9.27
N ARG A 47 -10.81 16.15 -8.29
CA ARG A 47 -10.51 16.60 -6.93
C ARG A 47 -9.07 16.35 -6.52
N TYR A 48 -8.50 17.25 -5.72
CA TYR A 48 -7.16 17.06 -5.18
C TYR A 48 -7.06 15.81 -4.29
N HIS A 49 -5.96 15.05 -4.40
CA HIS A 49 -5.58 13.99 -3.46
C HIS A 49 -4.07 13.73 -3.52
N ILE A 50 -3.45 13.23 -2.44
CA ILE A 50 -2.03 12.84 -2.40
C ILE A 50 -1.83 11.35 -2.74
N GLY A 51 -0.62 10.93 -3.11
CA GLY A 51 -0.29 9.55 -3.49
C GLY A 51 -0.15 9.42 -5.00
N GLU A 52 0.89 10.03 -5.53
CA GLU A 52 1.04 10.39 -6.94
C GLU A 52 1.95 9.45 -7.72
N THR A 53 2.55 8.48 -7.03
CA THR A 53 3.44 7.50 -7.65
C THR A 53 2.73 6.17 -7.77
N LEU A 54 2.71 5.60 -8.97
CA LEU A 54 2.17 4.27 -9.21
C LEU A 54 3.28 3.20 -9.23
N LEU A 55 2.88 1.95 -8.98
CA LEU A 55 3.72 0.76 -9.12
C LEU A 55 3.51 0.10 -10.49
N SER A 56 4.48 -0.67 -10.97
CA SER A 56 4.39 -1.38 -12.26
C SER A 56 3.29 -2.44 -12.25
N SER A 57 3.01 -3.06 -11.10
CA SER A 57 1.93 -4.03 -10.90
C SER A 57 0.54 -3.52 -11.29
N LEU A 58 0.32 -2.19 -11.32
CA LEU A 58 -0.98 -1.62 -11.66
C LEU A 58 -1.36 -1.86 -13.13
N ARG A 59 -0.39 -2.04 -14.03
CA ARG A 59 -0.66 -2.29 -15.45
C ARG A 59 -1.55 -3.52 -15.68
N PRO A 60 -1.22 -4.72 -15.15
CA PRO A 60 -2.10 -5.89 -15.19
C PRO A 60 -3.53 -5.62 -14.70
N PHE A 61 -3.69 -4.91 -13.58
CA PHE A 61 -5.01 -4.51 -13.08
C PHE A 61 -5.73 -3.62 -14.09
N LEU A 62 -5.07 -2.59 -14.61
CA LEU A 62 -5.64 -1.70 -15.62
C LEU A 62 -6.01 -2.46 -16.91
N ARG A 63 -5.22 -3.44 -17.35
CA ARG A 63 -5.58 -4.30 -18.49
C ARG A 63 -6.83 -5.11 -18.24
N PHE A 64 -6.96 -5.67 -17.04
CA PHE A 64 -8.11 -6.50 -16.70
C PHE A 64 -9.45 -5.76 -16.88
N ILE A 65 -9.47 -4.46 -16.56
CA ILE A 65 -10.63 -3.59 -16.77
C ILE A 65 -10.63 -2.82 -18.11
N ASP A 66 -9.65 -3.02 -19.00
CA ASP A 66 -9.46 -2.26 -20.25
C ASP A 66 -9.19 -0.75 -20.06
N ALA A 67 -8.51 -0.36 -18.98
CA ALA A 67 -8.16 1.03 -18.66
C ALA A 67 -6.71 1.41 -19.00
N GLU A 68 -5.81 0.44 -19.26
CA GLU A 68 -4.37 0.72 -19.42
C GLU A 68 -4.10 1.73 -20.54
N GLU A 69 -4.68 1.52 -21.73
CA GLU A 69 -4.47 2.42 -22.87
C GLU A 69 -5.03 3.83 -22.60
N LYS A 70 -6.08 3.97 -21.79
CA LYS A 70 -6.58 5.31 -21.40
C LYS A 70 -5.56 6.03 -20.52
N VAL A 71 -4.95 5.34 -19.55
CA VAL A 71 -3.91 5.90 -18.66
C VAL A 71 -2.65 6.25 -19.45
N LYS A 72 -2.20 5.34 -20.31
CA LYS A 72 -1.02 5.52 -21.17
C LYS A 72 -1.15 6.74 -22.08
N ASN A 73 -2.32 6.94 -22.67
CA ASN A 73 -2.57 8.04 -23.62
C ASN A 73 -2.98 9.36 -22.95
N TRP A 74 -3.10 9.41 -21.62
CA TRP A 74 -3.49 10.64 -20.91
C TRP A 74 -2.37 11.70 -20.92
N GLY A 75 -1.11 11.27 -20.84
CA GLY A 75 0.05 12.17 -20.77
C GLY A 75 0.68 12.29 -19.37
N PHE A 76 0.47 11.31 -18.49
CA PHE A 76 1.14 11.27 -17.19
C PHE A 76 2.65 11.06 -17.36
N ALA A 77 3.44 11.54 -16.39
CA ALA A 77 4.88 11.35 -16.41
C ALA A 77 5.21 9.85 -16.31
N VAL A 78 6.01 9.34 -17.25
CA VAL A 78 6.42 7.93 -17.26
C VAL A 78 7.46 7.72 -16.16
N LYS A 79 7.19 6.77 -15.27
CA LYS A 79 8.09 6.39 -14.19
C LYS A 79 8.84 5.12 -14.56
N VAL A 80 10.14 5.26 -14.78
CA VAL A 80 11.04 4.16 -15.17
C VAL A 80 11.64 3.40 -13.99
N GLY A 81 11.60 3.96 -12.79
CA GLY A 81 12.15 3.33 -11.60
C GLY A 81 12.05 4.19 -10.34
N ALA A 82 12.78 3.80 -9.31
CA ALA A 82 12.94 4.56 -8.07
C ALA A 82 14.39 4.47 -7.58
N ALA A 83 14.95 5.62 -7.24
CA ALA A 83 16.24 5.78 -6.59
C ALA A 83 16.03 6.04 -5.09
N VAL A 84 16.79 5.34 -4.23
CA VAL A 84 16.64 5.41 -2.78
C VAL A 84 18.00 5.65 -2.11
N LYS A 85 18.17 6.85 -1.57
CA LYS A 85 19.36 7.32 -0.87
C LYS A 85 19.14 7.20 0.64
N LEU A 86 19.58 6.09 1.22
CA LEU A 86 19.39 5.79 2.66
C LEU A 86 20.58 6.21 3.53
N ASN A 87 21.72 6.49 2.94
CA ASN A 87 22.93 6.96 3.62
C ASN A 87 23.63 7.99 2.73
N GLN A 88 24.03 9.12 3.31
CA GLN A 88 24.61 10.24 2.57
C GLN A 88 25.99 9.93 1.97
N HIS A 89 26.74 9.01 2.59
CA HIS A 89 28.08 8.58 2.19
C HIS A 89 28.10 7.37 1.25
N LYS A 90 26.97 6.68 1.05
CA LYS A 90 26.82 5.58 0.09
C LYS A 90 26.08 6.04 -1.16
N ARG A 91 26.33 5.44 -2.32
CA ARG A 91 25.48 5.67 -3.51
C ARG A 91 24.05 5.21 -3.22
N GLU A 92 23.08 5.87 -3.86
CA GLU A 92 21.69 5.42 -3.83
C GLU A 92 21.53 3.99 -4.35
N GLY A 93 20.59 3.24 -3.78
CA GLY A 93 20.07 2.02 -4.41
C GLY A 93 19.12 2.40 -5.56
N TYR A 94 19.07 1.58 -6.61
CA TYR A 94 18.14 1.81 -7.72
C TYR A 94 17.31 0.57 -8.05
N THR A 95 16.00 0.75 -8.15
CA THR A 95 15.10 -0.28 -8.70
C THR A 95 14.58 0.16 -10.05
N ASP A 96 14.98 -0.58 -11.08
CA ASP A 96 14.54 -0.40 -12.45
C ASP A 96 13.20 -1.13 -12.69
N PHE A 97 12.18 -0.38 -13.09
CA PHE A 97 10.82 -0.90 -13.33
C PHE A 97 10.64 -1.40 -14.76
N THR A 98 11.66 -1.26 -15.60
CA THR A 98 11.67 -1.72 -16.98
C THR A 98 12.35 -3.07 -17.16
N LEU A 99 13.07 -3.57 -16.14
CA LEU A 99 13.81 -4.84 -16.23
C LEU A 99 12.92 -6.04 -16.57
N GLY A 100 13.46 -6.93 -17.42
CA GLY A 100 12.80 -8.17 -17.86
C GLY A 100 11.80 -8.03 -19.02
N GLY A 101 11.81 -6.89 -19.73
CA GLY A 101 11.06 -6.64 -20.96
C GLY A 101 11.50 -5.32 -21.62
N ALA A 102 10.95 -4.97 -22.78
CA ALA A 102 11.26 -3.68 -23.40
C ALA A 102 10.49 -2.54 -22.73
N ALA A 103 11.20 -1.50 -22.26
CA ALA A 103 10.58 -0.19 -22.08
C ALA A 103 9.95 0.24 -23.42
N PRO A 104 8.73 0.82 -23.44
CA PRO A 104 7.97 1.40 -22.32
C PRO A 104 6.88 0.50 -21.72
N GLU A 105 6.82 -0.81 -22.03
CA GLU A 105 5.65 -1.64 -21.67
C GLU A 105 5.56 -2.02 -20.19
N ARG A 106 6.65 -1.89 -19.42
CA ARG A 106 6.68 -2.16 -17.97
C ARG A 106 6.79 -0.93 -17.07
N ALA A 107 7.13 0.24 -17.63
CA ALA A 107 7.25 1.48 -16.87
C ALA A 107 5.91 1.84 -16.20
N SER A 108 5.91 2.42 -15.01
CA SER A 108 4.68 2.91 -14.38
C SER A 108 4.47 4.39 -14.68
N TRP A 109 3.64 5.07 -13.90
CA TRP A 109 3.38 6.50 -14.04
C TRP A 109 3.48 7.23 -12.71
N SER A 110 3.91 8.48 -12.77
CA SER A 110 3.62 9.48 -11.74
C SER A 110 2.45 10.33 -12.22
N VAL A 111 1.40 10.42 -11.42
CA VAL A 111 0.09 10.95 -11.79
C VAL A 111 -0.32 12.09 -10.87
N THR A 112 -1.00 13.09 -11.42
CA THR A 112 -1.86 13.95 -10.60
C THR A 112 -3.11 13.16 -10.25
N ARG A 113 -3.36 12.96 -8.96
CA ARG A 113 -4.49 12.15 -8.51
C ARG A 113 -5.85 12.71 -8.89
N ALA A 114 -5.96 14.02 -9.08
CA ALA A 114 -7.19 14.64 -9.55
C ALA A 114 -7.62 14.09 -10.92
N ASP A 115 -6.67 13.98 -11.84
CA ASP A 115 -6.91 13.50 -13.19
C ASP A 115 -6.98 11.96 -13.26
N PHE A 116 -6.12 11.27 -12.51
CA PHE A 116 -6.11 9.81 -12.47
C PHE A 116 -7.40 9.24 -11.86
N ASP A 117 -7.86 9.80 -10.74
CA ASP A 117 -9.11 9.36 -10.10
C ASP A 117 -10.30 9.65 -11.03
N GLU A 118 -10.33 10.79 -11.73
CA GLU A 118 -11.37 11.14 -12.71
C GLU A 118 -11.39 10.22 -13.92
N LEU A 119 -10.21 9.89 -14.46
CA LEU A 119 -10.09 8.93 -15.56
C LEU A 119 -10.68 7.58 -15.16
N LEU A 120 -10.35 7.08 -13.98
CA LEU A 120 -10.87 5.80 -13.48
C LEU A 120 -12.37 5.84 -13.21
N LEU A 121 -12.88 6.93 -12.62
CA LEU A 121 -14.30 7.10 -12.32
C LEU A 121 -15.14 7.15 -13.61
N LYS A 122 -14.69 7.93 -14.60
CA LYS A 122 -15.30 7.96 -15.95
C LYS A 122 -15.21 6.60 -16.64
N HIS A 123 -14.11 5.87 -16.45
CA HIS A 123 -13.94 4.53 -16.98
C HIS A 123 -14.94 3.55 -16.34
N ALA A 124 -15.16 3.59 -15.03
CA ALA A 124 -16.18 2.78 -14.35
C ALA A 124 -17.58 3.05 -14.92
N ALA A 125 -17.96 4.33 -15.08
CA ALA A 125 -19.22 4.69 -15.71
C ALA A 125 -19.34 4.16 -17.15
N SER A 126 -18.26 4.21 -17.95
CA SER A 126 -18.26 3.65 -19.31
C SER A 126 -18.42 2.13 -19.37
N ASN A 127 -18.21 1.43 -18.24
CA ASN A 127 -18.47 0.00 -18.11
C ASN A 127 -19.89 -0.32 -17.57
N GLY A 128 -20.72 0.70 -17.32
CA GLY A 128 -22.11 0.54 -16.88
C GLY A 128 -22.37 0.84 -15.41
N THR A 129 -21.39 1.34 -14.65
CA THR A 129 -21.61 1.80 -13.28
C THR A 129 -22.46 3.08 -13.25
N SER A 130 -23.51 3.11 -12.42
CA SER A 130 -24.26 4.33 -12.12
C SER A 130 -23.48 5.20 -11.13
N VAL A 131 -22.74 6.19 -11.63
CA VAL A 131 -21.90 7.07 -10.83
C VAL A 131 -22.66 8.34 -10.42
N HIS A 132 -22.64 8.67 -9.13
CA HIS A 132 -23.22 9.88 -8.57
C HIS A 132 -22.17 10.62 -7.72
N GLU A 133 -21.65 11.72 -8.26
CA GLU A 133 -20.75 12.64 -7.56
C GLU A 133 -21.53 13.59 -6.65
N GLY A 134 -20.81 14.30 -5.77
CA GLY A 134 -21.42 15.22 -4.80
C GLY A 134 -22.50 14.54 -3.95
N THR A 135 -22.41 13.23 -3.75
CA THR A 135 -23.42 12.40 -3.09
C THR A 135 -22.77 11.57 -2.00
N ARG A 136 -22.97 12.00 -0.76
CA ARG A 136 -22.38 11.39 0.43
C ARG A 136 -23.33 10.36 1.03
N VAL A 137 -22.83 9.14 1.27
CA VAL A 137 -23.51 8.20 2.17
C VAL A 137 -23.39 8.70 3.60
N THR A 138 -24.54 8.87 4.25
CA THR A 138 -24.60 9.34 5.64
C THR A 138 -24.75 8.20 6.61
N ASP A 139 -25.51 7.15 6.27
CA ASP A 139 -25.82 6.03 7.17
C ASP A 139 -26.01 4.74 6.38
N ILE A 140 -25.67 3.61 7.00
CA ILE A 140 -25.92 2.25 6.53
C ILE A 140 -26.89 1.58 7.50
N GLU A 141 -27.94 0.99 6.96
CA GLU A 141 -28.92 0.20 7.70
C GLU A 141 -28.61 -1.29 7.56
N PHE A 142 -28.71 -2.01 8.68
CA PHE A 142 -28.43 -3.44 8.77
C PHE A 142 -29.72 -4.24 9.00
N SER A 143 -29.74 -5.49 8.56
CA SER A 143 -30.81 -6.43 8.85
C SER A 143 -30.93 -6.73 10.34
N THR A 144 -32.11 -7.16 10.77
CA THR A 144 -32.35 -7.66 12.13
C THR A 144 -31.98 -9.13 12.32
N SER A 145 -31.72 -9.87 11.23
CA SER A 145 -31.25 -11.26 11.27
C SER A 145 -29.78 -11.34 11.66
N GLU A 146 -29.39 -12.43 12.33
CA GLU A 146 -27.99 -12.72 12.65
C GLU A 146 -27.40 -13.77 11.67
N PRO A 147 -26.21 -13.52 11.10
CA PRO A 147 -25.40 -12.33 11.28
C PRO A 147 -25.98 -11.10 10.55
N ALA A 148 -25.87 -9.92 11.18
CA ALA A 148 -26.38 -8.68 10.59
C ALA A 148 -25.65 -8.30 9.28
N GLN A 149 -26.42 -8.07 8.22
CA GLN A 149 -25.94 -7.68 6.89
C GLN A 149 -26.41 -6.26 6.53
N PRO A 150 -25.61 -5.44 5.84
CA PRO A 150 -26.08 -4.15 5.37
C PRO A 150 -27.09 -4.34 4.23
N VAL A 151 -28.23 -3.64 4.29
CA VAL A 151 -29.35 -3.82 3.36
C VAL A 151 -29.75 -2.53 2.64
N SER A 152 -29.41 -1.37 3.21
CA SER A 152 -29.68 -0.07 2.62
C SER A 152 -28.67 0.97 3.11
N ALA A 153 -28.57 2.09 2.38
CA ALA A 153 -27.82 3.26 2.82
C ALA A 153 -28.61 4.53 2.55
N LYS A 154 -28.53 5.48 3.48
CA LYS A 154 -29.01 6.85 3.32
C LYS A 154 -27.93 7.70 2.69
N TRP A 155 -28.33 8.61 1.81
CA TRP A 155 -27.43 9.52 1.14
C TRP A 155 -27.96 10.95 1.18
N LYS A 156 -27.02 11.89 1.07
CA LYS A 156 -27.27 13.32 0.93
C LYS A 156 -26.40 13.88 -0.19
N SER A 157 -27.02 14.60 -1.13
CA SER A 157 -26.31 15.30 -2.19
C SER A 157 -25.90 16.72 -1.77
N ASP A 158 -24.97 17.33 -2.51
CA ASP A 158 -24.54 18.72 -2.34
C ASP A 158 -25.68 19.73 -2.60
N ASN A 159 -26.71 19.33 -3.36
CA ASN A 159 -27.94 20.10 -3.57
C ASN A 159 -28.97 19.85 -2.45
N GLU A 160 -28.55 19.33 -1.29
CA GLU A 160 -29.36 19.05 -0.11
C GLU A 160 -30.47 17.99 -0.31
N GLN A 161 -30.56 17.35 -1.49
CA GLN A 161 -31.46 16.22 -1.68
C GLN A 161 -31.00 15.03 -0.84
N THR A 162 -31.96 14.32 -0.25
CA THR A 162 -31.71 13.11 0.52
C THR A 162 -32.52 11.94 -0.02
N GLY A 163 -32.06 10.73 0.25
CA GLY A 163 -32.78 9.53 -0.09
C GLY A 163 -32.14 8.29 0.51
N SER A 164 -32.60 7.13 0.07
CA SER A 164 -32.02 5.85 0.42
C SER A 164 -31.89 4.97 -0.82
N ILE A 165 -30.94 4.04 -0.76
CA ILE A 165 -30.69 3.03 -1.79
C ILE A 165 -30.60 1.66 -1.13
N LYS A 166 -31.35 0.69 -1.65
CA LYS A 166 -31.27 -0.73 -1.23
C LYS A 166 -30.22 -1.47 -2.07
N PHE A 167 -29.54 -2.44 -1.48
CA PHE A 167 -28.53 -3.23 -2.17
C PHE A 167 -28.39 -4.65 -1.62
N ASN A 168 -27.79 -5.54 -2.41
CA ASN A 168 -27.47 -6.90 -1.99
C ASN A 168 -26.04 -7.01 -1.43
N TYR A 169 -25.11 -6.18 -1.93
CA TYR A 169 -23.74 -6.08 -1.42
C TYR A 169 -23.30 -4.63 -1.25
N LEU A 170 -22.46 -4.41 -0.26
CA LEU A 170 -21.80 -3.14 0.02
C LEU A 170 -20.28 -3.26 -0.20
N VAL A 171 -19.69 -2.31 -0.91
CA VAL A 171 -18.23 -2.14 -0.97
C VAL A 171 -17.87 -0.79 -0.35
N ASP A 172 -17.24 -0.83 0.83
CA ASP A 172 -16.68 0.37 1.44
C ASP A 172 -15.31 0.68 0.85
N ALA A 173 -15.29 1.69 -0.03
CA ALA A 173 -14.10 2.26 -0.65
C ALA A 173 -13.92 3.74 -0.26
N SER A 174 -14.43 4.14 0.92
CA SER A 174 -14.58 5.54 1.35
C SER A 174 -13.26 6.25 1.71
N GLY A 175 -12.12 5.68 1.29
CA GLY A 175 -10.79 6.15 1.59
C GLY A 175 -10.52 6.14 3.10
N LYS A 176 -9.74 7.11 3.59
CA LYS A 176 -9.39 7.18 5.01
C LYS A 176 -10.58 7.28 5.98
N ASN A 177 -11.77 7.67 5.51
CA ASN A 177 -12.98 7.69 6.35
C ASN A 177 -13.33 6.28 6.85
N GLY A 178 -13.15 5.25 5.99
CA GLY A 178 -13.43 3.84 6.27
C GLY A 178 -14.70 3.63 7.09
N ILE A 179 -15.84 4.07 6.57
CA ILE A 179 -17.09 4.23 7.33
C ILE A 179 -17.49 2.92 8.03
N MET A 180 -17.31 1.76 7.40
CA MET A 180 -17.55 0.46 8.03
C MET A 180 -16.62 0.22 9.21
N SER A 181 -15.30 0.36 9.01
CA SER A 181 -14.31 0.13 10.06
C SER A 181 -14.37 1.12 11.22
N THR A 182 -14.74 2.37 10.96
CA THR A 182 -14.72 3.44 11.98
C THR A 182 -16.04 3.59 12.71
N ARG A 183 -17.18 3.54 12.00
CA ARG A 183 -18.49 3.82 12.60
C ARG A 183 -19.23 2.57 13.08
N TYR A 184 -19.20 1.51 12.28
CA TYR A 184 -20.03 0.33 12.48
C TYR A 184 -19.29 -0.78 13.20
N LEU A 185 -18.17 -1.25 12.63
CA LEU A 185 -17.37 -2.34 13.20
C LEU A 185 -16.46 -1.87 14.33
N LYS A 186 -16.05 -0.58 14.31
CA LYS A 186 -15.10 0.01 15.27
C LYS A 186 -13.82 -0.84 15.42
N ASN A 187 -13.35 -1.39 14.31
CA ASN A 187 -12.25 -2.36 14.29
C ASN A 187 -10.95 -1.74 13.74
N ARG A 188 -10.86 -0.43 13.55
CA ARG A 188 -9.61 0.23 13.13
C ARG A 188 -8.59 0.25 14.27
N LYS A 189 -7.39 -0.23 14.01
CA LYS A 189 -6.23 -0.19 14.92
C LYS A 189 -5.06 0.51 14.25
N PHE A 190 -4.56 1.58 14.86
CA PHE A 190 -3.37 2.30 14.39
C PHE A 190 -2.09 1.49 14.61
N THR A 191 -1.17 1.60 13.67
CA THR A 191 0.16 0.96 13.73
C THR A 191 1.12 1.89 14.45
N GLU A 192 1.34 1.63 15.75
CA GLU A 192 2.16 2.47 16.63
C GLU A 192 3.58 2.72 16.12
N SER A 193 4.23 1.70 15.54
CA SER A 193 5.59 1.82 14.99
C SER A 193 5.70 2.68 13.74
N LEU A 194 4.58 3.04 13.11
CA LEU A 194 4.52 3.86 11.90
C LEU A 194 3.66 5.11 12.10
N LYS A 195 3.61 5.64 13.33
CA LYS A 195 2.97 6.93 13.63
C LYS A 195 3.80 8.07 13.02
N ASN A 196 3.61 8.27 11.73
CA ASN A 196 4.32 9.25 10.93
C ASN A 196 3.41 10.41 10.54
N ILE A 197 4.02 11.56 10.29
CA ILE A 197 3.38 12.76 9.75
C ILE A 197 4.14 13.17 8.49
N ALA A 198 3.38 13.45 7.43
CA ALA A 198 3.88 13.96 6.17
C ALA A 198 3.56 15.45 6.02
N TYR A 199 4.49 16.22 5.46
CA TYR A 199 4.28 17.58 4.96
C TYR A 199 4.76 17.66 3.51
N TRP A 200 4.03 18.31 2.63
CA TRP A 200 4.42 18.39 1.23
C TRP A 200 3.90 19.62 0.51
N GLY A 201 4.54 19.92 -0.61
CA GLY A 201 4.16 20.99 -1.54
C GLY A 201 4.63 20.67 -2.96
N TYR A 202 4.23 21.53 -3.89
CA TYR A 202 4.52 21.42 -5.31
C TYR A 202 5.48 22.50 -5.76
N TRP A 203 6.46 22.11 -6.56
CA TRP A 203 7.49 23.00 -7.07
C TRP A 203 7.54 22.98 -8.59
N THR A 204 7.93 24.09 -9.19
CA THR A 204 8.20 24.23 -10.63
C THR A 204 9.63 24.67 -10.87
N GLY A 205 10.21 24.30 -12.02
CA GLY A 205 11.58 24.68 -12.38
C GLY A 205 12.67 23.90 -11.61
N ALA A 206 12.32 22.73 -11.08
CA ALA A 206 13.27 21.84 -10.43
C ALA A 206 14.16 21.11 -11.44
N GLY A 207 15.34 20.71 -10.98
CA GLY A 207 16.18 19.72 -11.64
C GLY A 207 15.57 18.32 -11.61
N MET A 208 16.33 17.33 -12.09
CA MET A 208 15.83 15.97 -12.22
C MET A 208 16.96 14.97 -12.01
N TYR A 209 16.66 13.89 -11.27
CA TYR A 209 17.57 12.77 -11.12
C TYR A 209 17.77 12.05 -12.48
N GLY A 210 19.01 11.70 -12.79
CA GLY A 210 19.35 10.91 -13.97
C GLY A 210 18.99 11.57 -15.30
N LYS A 211 18.90 12.90 -15.37
CA LYS A 211 18.60 13.64 -16.61
C LYS A 211 19.53 13.20 -17.75
N GLY A 212 18.96 12.89 -18.92
CA GLY A 212 19.68 12.39 -20.09
C GLY A 212 20.15 10.93 -20.00
N THR A 213 19.71 10.19 -18.98
CA THR A 213 20.00 8.75 -18.81
C THR A 213 18.73 7.92 -18.86
N THR A 214 18.85 6.58 -18.83
CA THR A 214 17.70 5.67 -18.73
C THR A 214 16.95 5.77 -17.40
N ARG A 215 17.48 6.50 -16.41
CA ARG A 215 16.86 6.73 -15.09
C ARG A 215 16.09 8.05 -14.99
N GLU A 216 16.02 8.81 -16.08
CA GLU A 216 15.25 10.05 -16.13
C GLU A 216 13.78 9.82 -15.70
N ASN A 217 13.20 10.77 -14.97
CA ASN A 217 11.86 10.68 -14.36
C ASN A 217 11.69 9.60 -13.28
N ALA A 218 12.75 8.91 -12.85
CA ALA A 218 12.66 8.06 -11.67
C ALA A 218 12.35 8.90 -10.42
N VAL A 219 11.56 8.33 -9.52
CA VAL A 219 11.28 8.93 -8.21
C VAL A 219 12.55 8.88 -7.36
N TRP A 220 12.81 9.94 -6.60
CA TRP A 220 13.91 9.98 -5.64
C TRP A 220 13.37 9.97 -4.22
N ILE A 221 13.93 9.09 -3.39
CA ILE A 221 13.63 8.93 -1.98
C ILE A 221 14.92 9.14 -1.21
N GLU A 222 14.90 9.97 -0.18
CA GLU A 222 16.11 10.32 0.57
C GLU A 222 15.87 10.32 2.08
N ALA A 223 16.72 9.62 2.82
CA ALA A 223 16.73 9.70 4.27
C ALA A 223 17.23 11.07 4.74
N LEU A 224 16.57 11.64 5.75
CA LEU A 224 17.03 12.87 6.38
C LEU A 224 18.38 12.62 7.06
N THR A 225 19.31 13.58 6.97
CA THR A 225 20.68 13.47 7.51
C THR A 225 20.73 13.29 9.03
N ASP A 226 19.65 13.60 9.74
CA ASP A 226 19.54 13.42 11.20
C ASP A 226 18.77 12.16 11.61
N GLU A 227 18.53 11.25 10.66
CA GLU A 227 17.94 9.93 10.89
C GLU A 227 16.47 9.97 11.38
N THR A 228 15.81 11.13 11.37
CA THR A 228 14.45 11.26 11.93
C THR A 228 13.31 10.94 10.97
N GLY A 229 13.62 10.69 9.70
CA GLY A 229 12.62 10.46 8.66
C GLY A 229 13.23 10.45 7.27
N TRP A 230 12.40 10.70 6.26
CA TRP A 230 12.80 10.69 4.86
C TRP A 230 11.98 11.71 4.04
N ALA A 231 12.39 11.94 2.79
CA ALA A 231 11.70 12.80 1.84
C ALA A 231 11.47 12.09 0.50
N TRP A 232 10.39 12.46 -0.19
CA TRP A 232 10.16 12.10 -1.59
C TRP A 232 10.39 13.30 -2.50
N PHE A 233 10.81 13.01 -3.73
CA PHE A 233 10.79 13.90 -4.87
C PHE A 233 10.20 13.13 -6.05
N ILE A 234 9.00 13.54 -6.48
CA ILE A 234 8.21 12.86 -7.50
C ILE A 234 8.01 13.82 -8.68
N PRO A 235 8.67 13.58 -9.82
CA PRO A 235 8.36 14.26 -11.07
C PRO A 235 6.92 13.93 -11.50
N LEU A 236 6.13 14.96 -11.76
CA LEU A 236 4.79 14.86 -12.35
C LEU A 236 4.81 15.40 -13.78
N HIS A 237 3.66 15.35 -14.45
CA HIS A 237 3.50 15.99 -15.75
C HIS A 237 3.50 17.54 -15.61
N ASN A 238 3.71 18.26 -16.72
CA ASN A 238 3.75 19.73 -16.80
C ASN A 238 4.84 20.42 -15.96
N ASP A 239 6.04 19.83 -15.86
CA ASP A 239 7.20 20.40 -15.15
C ASP A 239 6.94 20.76 -13.67
N VAL A 240 6.01 20.04 -13.05
CA VAL A 240 5.72 20.10 -11.61
C VAL A 240 6.38 18.92 -10.91
N VAL A 241 6.97 19.16 -9.75
CA VAL A 241 7.45 18.09 -8.85
C VAL A 241 6.72 18.17 -7.51
N SER A 242 6.27 17.02 -7.02
CA SER A 242 5.75 16.86 -5.67
C SER A 242 6.90 16.52 -4.74
N VAL A 243 7.05 17.31 -3.67
CA VAL A 243 8.13 17.10 -2.69
C VAL A 243 7.53 17.08 -1.30
N GLY A 244 7.78 16.01 -0.57
CA GLY A 244 7.30 15.84 0.80
C GLY A 244 8.35 15.29 1.73
N VAL A 245 8.18 15.59 3.02
CA VAL A 245 8.98 15.08 4.12
C VAL A 245 8.07 14.29 5.05
N VAL A 246 8.55 13.14 5.50
CA VAL A 246 7.85 12.23 6.42
C VAL A 246 8.72 12.05 7.65
N LEU A 247 8.13 12.28 8.82
CA LEU A 247 8.78 12.20 10.12
C LEU A 247 7.96 11.31 11.05
N SER A 248 8.62 10.69 12.03
CA SER A 248 7.87 10.15 13.18
C SER A 248 7.14 11.29 13.91
N ASP A 249 5.97 11.01 14.48
CA ASP A 249 5.18 11.98 15.24
C ASP A 249 5.99 12.57 16.42
N THR A 250 6.77 11.73 17.10
CA THR A 250 7.66 12.15 18.19
C THR A 250 8.71 13.16 17.70
N SER A 251 9.43 12.86 16.61
CA SER A 251 10.42 13.78 16.03
C SER A 251 9.77 15.06 15.51
N ASN A 252 8.62 14.95 14.85
CA ASN A 252 7.84 16.10 14.37
C ASN A 252 7.45 17.03 15.53
N LYS A 253 6.89 16.52 16.63
CA LYS A 253 6.48 17.33 17.79
C LYS A 253 7.65 18.14 18.36
N MET A 254 8.80 17.51 18.54
CA MET A 254 10.00 18.19 19.08
C MET A 254 10.49 19.31 18.14
N LYS A 255 10.56 19.04 16.83
CA LYS A 255 11.07 19.99 15.84
C LYS A 255 10.08 21.13 15.54
N LYS A 256 8.78 20.83 15.51
CA LYS A 256 7.73 21.79 15.22
C LYS A 256 7.55 22.83 16.33
N ALA A 257 7.92 22.49 17.58
CA ALA A 257 7.99 23.48 18.66
C ALA A 257 8.94 24.65 18.35
N GLN A 258 9.97 24.43 17.51
CA GLN A 258 10.93 25.45 17.08
C GLN A 258 10.49 26.15 15.78
N THR A 259 9.56 25.55 15.04
CA THR A 259 9.07 26.02 13.73
C THR A 259 7.55 25.82 13.66
N PRO A 260 6.74 26.66 14.35
CA PRO A 260 5.32 26.36 14.53
C PRO A 260 4.50 26.39 13.24
N ASP A 261 4.88 27.27 12.30
CA ASP A 261 4.27 27.37 10.98
C ASP A 261 4.63 26.18 10.08
N ASN A 262 3.63 25.57 9.44
CA ASN A 262 3.81 24.38 8.59
C ASN A 262 4.81 24.62 7.45
N LYS A 263 4.77 25.80 6.82
CA LYS A 263 5.66 26.10 5.70
C LYS A 263 7.10 26.24 6.16
N THR A 264 7.32 26.98 7.24
CA THR A 264 8.63 27.15 7.87
C THR A 264 9.20 25.81 8.34
N HIS A 265 8.37 24.98 8.97
CA HIS A 265 8.74 23.64 9.40
C HIS A 265 9.16 22.76 8.23
N TYR A 266 8.32 22.67 7.19
CA TYR A 266 8.60 21.90 5.98
C TYR A 266 9.93 22.33 5.33
N LEU A 267 10.13 23.63 5.12
CA LEU A 267 11.35 24.16 4.52
C LEU A 267 12.58 23.92 5.41
N SER A 268 12.44 23.90 6.74
CA SER A 268 13.55 23.57 7.63
C SER A 268 13.94 22.08 7.53
N GLN A 269 12.97 21.19 7.35
CA GLN A 269 13.24 19.76 7.19
C GLN A 269 13.90 19.44 5.83
N LEU A 270 13.54 20.15 4.76
CA LEU A 270 14.18 19.95 3.45
C LEU A 270 15.69 20.20 3.47
N LYS A 271 16.20 21.02 4.38
CA LYS A 271 17.65 21.23 4.54
C LYS A 271 18.41 19.97 4.96
N LEU A 272 17.70 18.94 5.43
CA LEU A 272 18.26 17.66 5.86
C LEU A 272 18.31 16.63 4.72
N VAL A 273 17.90 16.98 3.50
CA VAL A 273 17.94 16.10 2.32
C VAL A 273 18.71 16.80 1.18
N PRO A 274 20.05 16.77 1.21
CA PRO A 274 20.89 17.52 0.26
C PRO A 274 20.63 17.14 -1.20
N GLY A 275 20.36 15.88 -1.53
CA GLY A 275 20.05 15.47 -2.90
C GLY A 275 18.77 16.12 -3.43
N VAL A 276 17.71 16.13 -2.62
CA VAL A 276 16.47 16.86 -2.93
C VAL A 276 16.73 18.36 -3.06
N MET A 277 17.55 18.96 -2.17
CA MET A 277 17.88 20.39 -2.24
C MET A 277 18.65 20.76 -3.51
N ASP A 278 19.53 19.89 -4.00
CA ASP A 278 20.22 20.08 -5.27
C ASP A 278 19.23 20.13 -6.45
N PHE A 279 18.22 19.25 -6.45
CA PHE A 279 17.15 19.33 -7.45
C PHE A 279 16.30 20.60 -7.30
N LEU A 280 16.15 21.14 -6.09
CA LEU A 280 15.36 22.34 -5.83
C LEU A 280 16.14 23.66 -5.95
N ALA A 281 17.44 23.64 -6.27
CA ALA A 281 18.31 24.82 -6.24
C ALA A 281 17.77 26.04 -7.04
N ASN A 282 17.10 25.79 -8.17
CA ASN A 282 16.47 26.82 -9.01
C ASN A 282 14.93 26.75 -9.00
N ALA A 283 14.34 25.90 -8.18
CA ALA A 283 12.92 25.64 -8.15
C ALA A 283 12.16 26.69 -7.34
N LYS A 284 10.87 26.85 -7.64
CA LYS A 284 9.95 27.69 -6.87
C LYS A 284 8.81 26.84 -6.32
N LEU A 285 8.53 26.98 -5.03
CA LEU A 285 7.34 26.40 -4.40
C LEU A 285 6.11 27.17 -4.88
N THR A 286 5.17 26.47 -5.53
CA THR A 286 3.98 27.04 -6.17
C THR A 286 2.67 26.70 -5.46
N SER A 287 2.72 25.89 -4.39
CA SER A 287 1.56 25.54 -3.59
C SER A 287 1.68 25.96 -2.13
N GLU A 288 0.54 25.96 -1.44
CA GLU A 288 0.53 25.86 0.02
C GLU A 288 1.09 24.51 0.48
N ILE A 289 1.60 24.48 1.72
CA ILE A 289 2.07 23.24 2.34
C ILE A 289 0.89 22.50 2.95
N LYS A 290 0.74 21.25 2.55
CA LYS A 290 -0.26 20.32 3.06
C LYS A 290 0.38 19.37 4.06
N SER A 291 -0.44 18.77 4.92
CA SER A 291 0.04 17.78 5.90
C SER A 291 -0.99 16.68 6.14
N ALA A 292 -0.51 15.50 6.51
CA ALA A 292 -1.34 14.37 6.93
C ALA A 292 -0.59 13.52 7.97
N GLY A 293 -1.30 13.07 8.99
CA GLY A 293 -0.84 12.07 9.96
C GLY A 293 -1.89 10.98 10.11
N ASP A 294 -1.72 10.11 11.12
CA ASP A 294 -2.67 9.06 11.50
C ASP A 294 -3.17 8.25 10.31
N TYR A 295 -2.27 7.93 9.39
CA TYR A 295 -2.60 7.17 8.19
C TYR A 295 -2.23 5.69 8.30
N SER A 296 -1.37 5.31 9.24
CA SER A 296 -0.92 3.92 9.40
C SER A 296 -1.89 3.15 10.28
N TYR A 297 -2.72 2.30 9.69
CA TYR A 297 -3.72 1.51 10.41
C TYR A 297 -4.16 0.26 9.64
N THR A 298 -4.78 -0.66 10.36
CA THR A 298 -5.32 -1.94 9.87
C THR A 298 -6.65 -2.25 10.57
N ALA A 299 -7.37 -3.27 10.08
CA ALA A 299 -8.52 -3.82 10.77
C ALA A 299 -8.09 -4.89 11.79
N VAL A 300 -8.62 -4.83 13.01
CA VAL A 300 -8.40 -5.85 14.05
C VAL A 300 -8.79 -7.22 13.51
N ASN A 301 -7.95 -8.22 13.80
CA ASN A 301 -8.12 -9.61 13.35
C ASN A 301 -8.31 -9.77 11.83
N ASN A 302 -7.74 -8.85 11.03
CA ASN A 302 -7.85 -8.85 9.56
C ASN A 302 -9.31 -8.88 9.05
N GLN A 303 -10.23 -8.28 9.80
CA GLN A 303 -11.65 -8.24 9.42
C GLN A 303 -11.93 -7.11 8.42
N TYR A 304 -11.74 -7.43 7.14
CA TYR A 304 -12.00 -6.55 5.99
C TYR A 304 -13.28 -6.91 5.24
N ALA A 305 -13.99 -7.97 5.65
CA ALA A 305 -15.23 -8.42 5.05
C ALA A 305 -16.14 -9.07 6.09
N GLY A 306 -17.43 -9.09 5.76
CA GLY A 306 -18.45 -9.84 6.48
C GLY A 306 -19.65 -10.10 5.56
N PRO A 307 -20.76 -10.61 6.10
CA PRO A 307 -21.93 -10.94 5.30
C PRO A 307 -22.37 -9.76 4.44
N ASN A 308 -22.28 -9.94 3.13
CA ASN A 308 -22.74 -8.95 2.14
C ASN A 308 -21.96 -7.63 2.13
N TYR A 309 -20.76 -7.57 2.72
CA TYR A 309 -19.89 -6.40 2.57
C TYR A 309 -18.40 -6.74 2.41
N ARG A 310 -17.68 -5.85 1.73
CA ARG A 310 -16.21 -5.87 1.57
C ARG A 310 -15.66 -4.47 1.83
N ILE A 311 -14.50 -4.36 2.47
CA ILE A 311 -13.80 -3.11 2.79
C ILE A 311 -12.48 -3.08 2.01
N ILE A 312 -12.27 -2.05 1.20
CA ILE A 312 -11.17 -2.01 0.23
C ILE A 312 -10.36 -0.71 0.27
N GLY A 313 -9.07 -0.80 -0.06
CA GLY A 313 -8.13 0.31 -0.01
C GLY A 313 -8.02 0.93 1.38
N ASP A 314 -7.79 2.25 1.43
CA ASP A 314 -7.61 3.02 2.68
C ASP A 314 -8.80 2.95 3.65
N ALA A 315 -9.97 2.46 3.23
CA ALA A 315 -11.09 2.22 4.12
C ALA A 315 -10.75 1.17 5.19
N GLY A 316 -10.04 0.11 4.77
CA GLY A 316 -9.66 -1.01 5.64
C GLY A 316 -8.26 -0.87 6.23
N ALA A 317 -7.27 -0.55 5.40
CA ALA A 317 -5.89 -0.46 5.84
C ALA A 317 -5.08 0.53 4.99
N PHE A 318 -4.11 1.20 5.65
CA PHE A 318 -3.07 1.99 5.00
C PHE A 318 -1.78 1.83 5.80
N LEU A 319 -0.65 1.77 5.10
CA LEU A 319 0.66 1.49 5.69
C LEU A 319 1.47 2.77 5.85
N ASP A 320 2.24 3.14 4.83
CA ASP A 320 3.18 4.25 4.81
C ASP A 320 3.49 4.58 3.33
N PRO A 321 3.72 5.85 2.96
CA PRO A 321 3.94 6.22 1.56
C PRO A 321 5.32 5.84 0.99
N LEU A 322 6.28 5.34 1.79
CA LEU A 322 7.68 5.09 1.37
C LEU A 322 7.83 4.32 0.05
N PHE A 323 7.04 3.27 -0.17
CA PHE A 323 7.07 2.50 -1.43
C PHE A 323 5.82 2.66 -2.29
N SER A 324 5.07 3.75 -2.10
CA SER A 324 3.94 4.11 -3.00
C SER A 324 2.90 2.99 -3.18
N SER A 325 2.69 2.17 -2.16
CA SER A 325 1.86 0.96 -2.25
C SER A 325 0.36 1.21 -2.14
N GLY A 326 -0.08 2.41 -1.75
CA GLY A 326 -1.49 2.70 -1.47
C GLY A 326 -2.43 2.40 -2.64
N VAL A 327 -2.11 2.83 -3.86
CA VAL A 327 -2.95 2.55 -5.04
C VAL A 327 -2.89 1.07 -5.45
N HIS A 328 -1.75 0.40 -5.23
CA HIS A 328 -1.64 -1.05 -5.44
C HIS A 328 -2.55 -1.82 -4.47
N LEU A 329 -2.55 -1.46 -3.19
CA LEU A 329 -3.43 -2.04 -2.18
C LEU A 329 -4.91 -1.72 -2.48
N ALA A 330 -5.20 -0.53 -3.00
CA ALA A 330 -6.54 -0.15 -3.45
C ALA A 330 -7.05 -1.04 -4.59
N PHE A 331 -6.23 -1.27 -5.62
CA PHE A 331 -6.58 -2.14 -6.76
C PHE A 331 -6.65 -3.61 -6.36
N THR A 332 -5.72 -4.05 -5.51
CA THR A 332 -5.74 -5.38 -4.90
C THR A 332 -7.04 -5.57 -4.14
N GLY A 333 -7.40 -4.70 -3.20
CA GLY A 333 -8.68 -4.80 -2.48
C GLY A 333 -9.88 -4.79 -3.42
N GLY A 334 -9.90 -3.87 -4.40
CA GLY A 334 -10.98 -3.74 -5.36
C GLY A 334 -11.19 -4.99 -6.23
N LEU A 335 -10.10 -5.61 -6.70
CA LEU A 335 -10.17 -6.87 -7.42
C LEU A 335 -10.65 -8.02 -6.53
N SER A 336 -10.13 -8.12 -5.30
CA SER A 336 -10.57 -9.12 -4.32
C SER A 336 -12.06 -9.02 -4.03
N ALA A 337 -12.58 -7.80 -3.84
CA ALA A 337 -14.00 -7.56 -3.63
C ALA A 337 -14.81 -8.02 -4.85
N ALA A 338 -14.39 -7.66 -6.06
CA ALA A 338 -15.08 -8.09 -7.28
C ALA A 338 -15.12 -9.63 -7.40
N ILE A 339 -13.97 -10.30 -7.22
CA ILE A 339 -13.87 -11.78 -7.27
C ILE A 339 -14.77 -12.43 -6.23
N THR A 340 -14.67 -12.02 -4.97
CA THR A 340 -15.36 -12.69 -3.86
C THR A 340 -16.86 -12.44 -3.89
N ILE A 341 -17.31 -11.26 -4.33
CA ILE A 341 -18.74 -10.99 -4.56
C ILE A 341 -19.26 -11.83 -5.72
N CYS A 342 -18.53 -11.92 -6.85
CA CYS A 342 -18.94 -12.76 -7.96
C CYS A 342 -19.00 -14.24 -7.56
N ALA A 343 -18.03 -14.72 -6.78
CA ALA A 343 -17.98 -16.09 -6.30
C ALA A 343 -19.18 -16.44 -5.41
N SER A 344 -19.52 -15.58 -4.45
CA SER A 344 -20.71 -15.76 -3.61
C SER A 344 -22.00 -15.69 -4.42
N ALA A 345 -22.17 -14.65 -5.24
CA ALA A 345 -23.40 -14.44 -6.00
C ALA A 345 -23.67 -15.55 -7.04
N ARG A 346 -22.62 -16.21 -7.53
CA ARG A 346 -22.70 -17.33 -8.48
C ARG A 346 -22.62 -18.70 -7.82
N ASN A 347 -22.59 -18.77 -6.48
CA ASN A 347 -22.47 -19.99 -5.69
C ASN A 347 -21.22 -20.84 -6.03
N HIS A 348 -20.10 -20.18 -6.37
CA HIS A 348 -18.83 -20.88 -6.55
C HIS A 348 -18.22 -21.35 -5.22
N CYS A 349 -18.55 -20.67 -4.13
CA CYS A 349 -18.18 -21.00 -2.75
C CYS A 349 -19.24 -20.47 -1.78
N SER A 350 -19.10 -20.78 -0.49
CA SER A 350 -19.95 -20.16 0.53
C SER A 350 -19.57 -18.68 0.72
N GLU A 351 -20.50 -17.86 1.25
CA GLU A 351 -20.18 -16.47 1.61
C GLU A 351 -19.07 -16.40 2.67
N GLN A 352 -18.99 -17.38 3.58
CA GLN A 352 -17.91 -17.44 4.58
C GLN A 352 -16.55 -17.68 3.94
N ASP A 353 -16.46 -18.57 2.94
CA ASP A 353 -15.22 -18.81 2.19
C ASP A 353 -14.78 -17.54 1.44
N ALA A 354 -15.74 -16.84 0.83
CA ALA A 354 -15.50 -15.60 0.12
C ALA A 354 -15.02 -14.48 1.05
N ILE A 355 -15.58 -14.38 2.26
CA ILE A 355 -15.15 -13.46 3.32
C ILE A 355 -13.72 -13.79 3.75
N ALA A 356 -13.43 -15.06 4.05
CA ALA A 356 -12.11 -15.50 4.47
C ALA A 356 -11.05 -15.19 3.40
N PHE A 357 -11.34 -15.55 2.14
CA PHE A 357 -10.47 -15.23 1.01
C PHE A 357 -10.20 -13.72 0.91
N HIS A 358 -11.24 -12.88 1.04
CA HIS A 358 -11.05 -11.43 0.97
C HIS A 358 -10.16 -10.90 2.10
N ASN A 359 -10.44 -11.33 3.33
CA ASN A 359 -9.70 -10.94 4.53
C ASN A 359 -8.21 -11.27 4.39
N ASP A 360 -7.91 -12.52 4.04
CA ASP A 360 -6.54 -12.99 3.92
C ASP A 360 -5.82 -12.32 2.75
N LYS A 361 -6.52 -12.07 1.63
CA LYS A 361 -5.89 -11.40 0.49
C LYS A 361 -5.49 -9.97 0.81
N VAL A 362 -6.36 -9.21 1.47
CA VAL A 362 -6.04 -7.83 1.89
C VAL A 362 -4.91 -7.84 2.93
N ALA A 363 -4.95 -8.77 3.90
CA ALA A 363 -3.93 -8.90 4.93
C ALA A 363 -2.55 -9.24 4.35
N VAL A 364 -2.47 -10.27 3.49
CA VAL A 364 -1.21 -10.70 2.87
C VAL A 364 -0.58 -9.56 2.05
N SER A 365 -1.37 -8.88 1.22
CA SER A 365 -0.85 -7.76 0.42
C SER A 365 -0.38 -6.61 1.29
N TYR A 366 -1.14 -6.20 2.32
CA TYR A 366 -0.71 -5.17 3.27
C TYR A 366 0.62 -5.53 3.93
N THR A 367 0.73 -6.75 4.43
CA THR A 367 1.90 -7.13 5.20
C THR A 367 3.16 -7.22 4.36
N ARG A 368 3.07 -7.67 3.09
CA ARG A 368 4.26 -7.77 2.22
C ARG A 368 5.00 -6.44 2.18
N PHE A 369 4.25 -5.35 2.03
CA PHE A 369 4.81 -4.01 2.10
C PHE A 369 5.25 -3.62 3.51
N LEU A 370 4.51 -4.00 4.56
CA LEU A 370 4.87 -3.70 5.96
C LEU A 370 6.29 -4.16 6.29
N VAL A 371 6.64 -5.42 5.97
CA VAL A 371 7.97 -5.97 6.28
C VAL A 371 9.08 -5.18 5.61
N VAL A 372 8.90 -4.87 4.32
CA VAL A 372 9.89 -4.11 3.54
C VAL A 372 10.00 -2.67 4.03
N VAL A 373 8.87 -2.02 4.34
CA VAL A 373 8.86 -0.67 4.93
C VAL A 373 9.60 -0.66 6.26
N LEU A 374 9.31 -1.59 7.17
CA LEU A 374 9.96 -1.63 8.48
C LEU A 374 11.47 -1.81 8.39
N GLY A 375 11.97 -2.71 7.54
CA GLY A 375 13.42 -2.89 7.39
C GLY A 375 14.12 -1.69 6.73
N VAL A 376 13.44 -0.93 5.87
CA VAL A 376 13.99 0.32 5.34
C VAL A 376 13.96 1.44 6.38
N TYR A 377 12.91 1.53 7.19
CA TYR A 377 12.87 2.45 8.34
C TYR A 377 14.00 2.16 9.34
N GLN A 378 14.33 0.89 9.58
CA GLN A 378 15.49 0.53 10.38
C GLN A 378 16.78 1.11 9.81
N GLN A 379 17.01 1.00 8.50
CA GLN A 379 18.18 1.59 7.83
C GLN A 379 18.17 3.13 7.88
N ILE A 380 17.00 3.78 7.74
CA ILE A 380 16.84 5.24 7.85
C ILE A 380 17.23 5.75 9.24
N HIS A 381 16.84 5.02 10.29
CA HIS A 381 17.08 5.38 11.68
C HIS A 381 18.47 4.98 12.20
N ALA A 382 19.23 4.19 11.44
CA ALA A 382 20.56 3.74 11.79
C ALA A 382 21.47 3.77 10.55
N GLN A 383 21.71 4.97 9.99
CA GLN A 383 22.38 5.10 8.68
C GLN A 383 23.82 4.60 8.71
N LYS A 384 24.47 4.63 9.89
CA LYS A 384 25.83 4.12 10.08
C LYS A 384 25.89 2.59 10.16
N SER A 385 24.76 1.92 10.33
CA SER A 385 24.68 0.46 10.39
C SER A 385 24.45 -0.12 8.99
N SER A 386 25.15 -1.21 8.69
CA SER A 386 24.98 -2.01 7.48
C SER A 386 23.79 -2.97 7.62
N ILE A 387 22.56 -2.45 7.53
CA ILE A 387 21.31 -3.24 7.69
C ILE A 387 20.87 -3.78 6.33
N LEU A 388 20.81 -2.90 5.31
CA LEU A 388 20.39 -3.25 3.94
C LEU A 388 21.56 -3.32 2.96
N SER A 389 22.78 -3.41 3.47
CA SER A 389 23.99 -3.50 2.66
C SER A 389 25.04 -4.29 3.43
N ASP A 390 25.94 -5.01 2.75
CA ASP A 390 27.12 -5.58 3.40
C ASP A 390 28.15 -4.49 3.77
N ILE A 391 29.16 -4.83 4.57
CA ILE A 391 30.20 -3.89 5.02
C ILE A 391 30.97 -3.30 3.82
N ASP A 392 31.22 -4.13 2.80
CA ASP A 392 32.00 -3.76 1.61
C ASP A 392 31.13 -3.16 0.49
N GLU A 393 29.80 -3.11 0.65
CA GLU A 393 28.89 -2.53 -0.34
C GLU A 393 28.82 -1.00 -0.20
N ASP A 394 29.13 -0.28 -1.29
CA ASP A 394 29.06 1.18 -1.38
C ASP A 394 27.65 1.71 -1.72
N ASN A 395 26.66 0.81 -1.85
CA ASN A 395 25.29 1.09 -2.28
C ASN A 395 24.29 0.09 -1.68
N PHE A 396 23.04 0.10 -2.16
CA PHE A 396 21.96 -0.78 -1.67
C PHE A 396 21.34 -1.67 -2.77
N ASP A 397 21.93 -1.76 -3.96
CA ASP A 397 21.31 -2.40 -5.13
C ASP A 397 20.93 -3.86 -4.86
N ARG A 398 21.79 -4.65 -4.20
CA ARG A 398 21.50 -6.05 -3.85
C ARG A 398 20.25 -6.20 -2.98
N ALA A 399 20.10 -5.37 -1.95
CA ALA A 399 18.91 -5.38 -1.11
C ALA A 399 17.66 -4.99 -1.90
N PHE A 400 17.78 -3.97 -2.75
CA PHE A 400 16.69 -3.53 -3.62
C PHE A 400 16.31 -4.59 -4.66
N ASP A 401 17.26 -5.39 -5.15
CA ASP A 401 16.99 -6.53 -6.03
C ASP A 401 16.18 -7.62 -5.33
N PHE A 402 16.47 -7.91 -4.06
CA PHE A 402 15.72 -8.90 -3.28
C PHE A 402 14.28 -8.46 -3.00
N ILE A 403 14.08 -7.18 -2.67
CA ILE A 403 12.74 -6.66 -2.32
C ILE A 403 11.95 -6.16 -3.53
N ARG A 404 12.60 -6.01 -4.69
CA ARG A 404 12.01 -5.53 -5.94
C ARG A 404 10.64 -6.15 -6.25
N PRO A 405 10.44 -7.49 -6.19
CA PRO A 405 9.13 -8.08 -6.50
C PRO A 405 8.02 -7.56 -5.59
N VAL A 406 8.33 -7.21 -4.33
CA VAL A 406 7.37 -6.64 -3.40
C VAL A 406 7.12 -5.17 -3.72
N ILE A 407 8.17 -4.35 -3.83
CA ILE A 407 8.03 -2.89 -4.03
C ILE A 407 7.53 -2.51 -5.44
N GLN A 408 7.53 -3.45 -6.39
CA GLN A 408 6.88 -3.33 -7.69
C GLN A 408 5.43 -3.86 -7.69
N GLY A 409 5.01 -4.56 -6.63
CA GLY A 409 3.72 -5.25 -6.52
C GLY A 409 3.62 -6.55 -7.33
N ASP A 410 4.72 -7.00 -7.92
CA ASP A 410 4.81 -8.24 -8.71
C ASP A 410 4.61 -9.50 -7.85
N ALA A 411 4.87 -9.40 -6.54
CA ALA A 411 4.56 -10.43 -5.56
C ALA A 411 3.06 -10.77 -5.52
N ASP A 412 2.19 -9.80 -5.81
CA ASP A 412 0.75 -10.02 -5.87
C ASP A 412 0.25 -10.43 -7.24
N THR A 413 1.04 -10.26 -8.31
CA THR A 413 0.56 -10.42 -9.70
C THR A 413 1.28 -11.49 -10.53
N HIS A 414 2.57 -11.80 -10.29
CA HIS A 414 3.38 -12.66 -11.17
C HIS A 414 4.43 -13.57 -10.51
N SER A 415 4.86 -13.33 -9.26
CA SER A 415 6.16 -13.85 -8.77
C SER A 415 6.12 -15.25 -8.12
N LYS A 416 7.24 -16.00 -8.25
CA LYS A 416 7.48 -17.27 -7.54
C LYS A 416 7.89 -17.03 -6.07
N MET A 417 7.34 -17.84 -5.16
CA MET A 417 7.41 -17.74 -3.70
C MET A 417 8.83 -17.58 -3.11
N SER A 418 9.86 -18.14 -3.75
CA SER A 418 11.24 -18.17 -3.23
C SER A 418 11.94 -16.81 -3.14
N GLN A 419 11.41 -15.76 -3.80
CA GLN A 419 11.98 -14.41 -3.74
C GLN A 419 11.45 -13.59 -2.56
N ILE A 420 10.18 -13.79 -2.17
CA ILE A 420 9.57 -13.08 -1.03
C ILE A 420 10.18 -13.55 0.28
N GLN A 421 10.45 -14.85 0.41
CA GLN A 421 11.14 -15.40 1.59
C GLN A 421 12.52 -14.76 1.78
N LYS A 422 13.28 -14.55 0.70
CA LYS A 422 14.59 -13.87 0.76
C LYS A 422 14.49 -12.41 1.20
N ALA A 423 13.45 -11.69 0.76
CA ALA A 423 13.19 -10.33 1.22
C ALA A 423 12.89 -10.29 2.72
N VAL A 424 12.09 -11.23 3.23
CA VAL A 424 11.81 -11.35 4.67
C VAL A 424 13.07 -11.73 5.44
N ASP A 425 13.86 -12.69 4.94
CA ASP A 425 15.11 -13.11 5.59
C ASP A 425 16.09 -11.93 5.72
N LEU A 426 16.21 -11.12 4.66
CA LEU A 426 17.00 -9.89 4.67
C LEU A 426 16.44 -8.85 5.66
N MET A 427 15.13 -8.61 5.66
CA MET A 427 14.48 -7.60 6.50
C MET A 427 14.32 -8.03 7.97
N SER A 428 14.47 -9.32 8.27
CA SER A 428 14.49 -9.88 9.62
C SER A 428 15.87 -9.79 10.28
N MET A 429 16.87 -9.27 9.57
CA MET A 429 18.19 -8.95 10.13
C MET A 429 18.11 -7.60 10.87
N SER A 430 17.74 -7.66 12.15
CA SER A 430 17.55 -6.46 12.99
C SER A 430 18.81 -5.61 13.19
N PRO A 431 18.64 -4.30 13.50
CA PRO A 431 19.74 -3.42 13.87
C PRO A 431 20.34 -3.89 15.19
N GLY A 432 21.65 -4.12 15.20
CA GLY A 432 22.40 -4.57 16.37
C GLY A 432 22.75 -6.05 16.38
N VAL A 433 22.20 -6.85 15.47
CA VAL A 433 22.66 -8.22 15.27
C VAL A 433 23.83 -8.18 14.28
N VAL A 434 25.05 -8.34 14.80
CA VAL A 434 26.20 -8.67 13.97
C VAL A 434 25.83 -9.89 13.13
N ALA A 435 26.00 -9.82 11.81
CA ALA A 435 25.77 -10.96 10.93
C ALA A 435 26.59 -12.15 11.47
N ILE A 436 25.90 -13.16 11.98
CA ILE A 436 26.56 -14.36 12.50
C ILE A 436 26.93 -15.22 11.29
N ASP A 437 28.22 -15.47 11.12
CA ASP A 437 28.69 -16.31 10.04
C ASP A 437 28.09 -17.74 10.19
N PRO A 438 27.92 -18.47 9.08
CA PRO A 438 27.28 -19.78 9.10
C PRO A 438 27.95 -20.79 10.05
N SER A 439 29.27 -20.70 10.23
CA SER A 439 30.02 -21.62 11.11
C SER A 439 29.77 -21.32 12.59
N THR A 440 29.69 -20.04 12.96
CA THR A 440 29.30 -19.61 14.31
C THR A 440 27.86 -19.96 14.61
N ARG A 441 26.94 -19.79 13.65
CA ARG A 441 25.55 -20.20 13.80
C ARG A 441 25.42 -21.71 14.01
N GLU A 442 26.14 -22.51 13.23
CA GLU A 442 26.11 -23.97 13.39
C GLU A 442 26.66 -24.39 14.76
N ARG A 443 27.77 -23.79 15.21
CA ARG A 443 28.35 -24.03 16.53
C ARG A 443 27.37 -23.69 17.66
N LEU A 444 26.81 -22.47 17.64
CA LEU A 444 25.87 -22.01 18.66
C LEU A 444 24.58 -22.84 18.65
N SER A 445 24.09 -23.23 17.47
CA SER A 445 22.87 -24.05 17.35
C SER A 445 22.97 -25.42 18.02
N LYS A 446 24.18 -25.97 18.13
CA LYS A 446 24.45 -27.23 18.86
C LYS A 446 24.51 -27.04 20.38
N GLN A 447 24.66 -25.80 20.85
CA GLN A 447 24.87 -25.45 22.26
C GLN A 447 23.63 -24.85 22.93
N MET A 448 22.62 -24.48 22.14
CA MET A 448 21.39 -23.82 22.59
C MET A 448 20.20 -24.75 22.50
N ASP A 449 19.16 -24.48 23.28
CA ASP A 449 17.89 -25.19 23.15
C ASP A 449 17.31 -25.00 21.73
N PRO A 450 17.09 -26.07 20.97
CA PRO A 450 16.52 -25.99 19.62
C PRO A 450 15.20 -25.25 19.57
N ALA A 451 14.38 -25.29 20.64
CA ALA A 451 13.11 -24.59 20.73
C ALA A 451 13.29 -23.05 20.71
N LEU A 452 14.45 -22.53 21.10
CA LEU A 452 14.75 -21.10 21.01
C LEU A 452 15.13 -20.66 19.59
N LEU A 453 15.48 -21.62 18.73
CA LEU A 453 15.97 -21.41 17.36
C LEU A 453 14.91 -21.70 16.30
N THR A 454 13.67 -22.00 16.71
CA THR A 454 12.52 -22.13 15.82
C THR A 454 11.78 -20.80 15.69
N ASP A 455 11.09 -20.62 14.56
CA ASP A 455 10.29 -19.43 14.28
C ASP A 455 9.02 -19.33 15.14
N THR A 456 8.60 -20.44 15.76
CA THR A 456 7.46 -20.54 16.69
C THR A 456 7.89 -20.65 18.15
N GLY A 457 9.21 -20.57 18.41
CA GLY A 457 9.79 -20.64 19.75
C GLY A 457 9.44 -19.44 20.64
N PRO A 458 9.66 -19.54 21.96
CA PRO A 458 9.36 -18.45 22.88
C PRO A 458 10.24 -17.22 22.61
N LEU A 459 9.66 -16.03 22.77
CA LEU A 459 10.37 -14.74 22.69
C LEU A 459 11.11 -14.47 24.01
N LEU A 460 12.42 -14.28 23.93
CA LEU A 460 13.25 -14.01 25.11
C LEU A 460 13.63 -12.52 25.20
N SER A 461 13.58 -11.94 26.39
CA SER A 461 14.05 -10.56 26.63
C SER A 461 14.58 -10.40 28.06
N GLY A 462 15.35 -9.34 28.31
CA GLY A 462 15.88 -9.03 29.64
C GLY A 462 16.66 -10.19 30.27
N LYS A 463 16.35 -10.54 31.53
CA LYS A 463 17.03 -11.60 32.28
C LYS A 463 16.96 -12.97 31.60
N ALA A 464 15.83 -13.32 30.98
CA ALA A 464 15.64 -14.61 30.34
C ALA A 464 16.55 -14.79 29.10
N LEU A 465 16.88 -13.68 28.42
CA LEU A 465 17.86 -13.69 27.33
C LEU A 465 19.28 -13.88 27.86
N VAL A 466 19.66 -13.19 28.93
CA VAL A 466 21.00 -13.31 29.55
C VAL A 466 21.23 -14.73 30.08
N GLU A 467 20.23 -15.33 30.70
CA GLU A 467 20.30 -16.71 31.20
C GLU A 467 20.43 -17.73 30.06
N ALA A 468 19.63 -17.59 29.00
CA ALA A 468 19.67 -18.49 27.84
C ALA A 468 20.98 -18.42 27.03
N THR A 469 21.65 -17.27 27.08
CA THR A 469 22.90 -17.01 26.35
C THR A 469 24.14 -17.20 27.22
N LYS A 470 23.97 -17.37 28.55
CA LYS A 470 25.07 -17.35 29.53
C LYS A 470 25.95 -16.10 29.38
N ASP A 471 25.33 -14.99 29.03
CA ASP A 471 25.99 -13.71 28.76
C ASP A 471 26.93 -13.67 27.54
N ASP A 472 26.92 -14.71 26.68
CA ASP A 472 27.70 -14.77 25.44
C ASP A 472 27.12 -13.82 24.38
N GLU A 473 27.94 -12.89 23.89
CA GLU A 473 27.51 -11.86 22.94
C GLU A 473 27.10 -12.42 21.56
N GLU A 474 27.73 -13.48 21.07
CA GLU A 474 27.36 -14.11 19.79
C GLU A 474 26.03 -14.86 19.93
N ALA A 475 25.80 -15.53 21.06
CA ALA A 475 24.54 -16.18 21.37
C ALA A 475 23.40 -15.16 21.58
N LYS A 476 23.67 -14.01 22.21
CA LYS A 476 22.72 -12.89 22.31
C LYS A 476 22.35 -12.37 20.94
N ASN A 477 23.33 -12.16 20.08
CA ASN A 477 23.09 -11.74 18.70
C ASN A 477 22.22 -12.76 17.94
N LEU A 478 22.47 -14.06 18.11
CA LEU A 478 21.70 -15.12 17.46
C LEU A 478 20.24 -15.13 17.94
N LEU A 479 20.03 -15.02 19.26
CA LEU A 479 18.68 -14.99 19.80
C LEU A 479 17.95 -13.68 19.54
N HIS A 480 18.64 -12.55 19.44
CA HIS A 480 18.05 -11.31 18.95
C HIS A 480 17.59 -11.43 17.49
N GLN A 481 18.38 -12.10 16.64
CA GLN A 481 17.97 -12.45 15.27
C GLN A 481 16.71 -13.34 15.28
N MET A 482 16.72 -14.40 16.09
CA MET A 482 15.60 -15.33 16.19
C MET A 482 14.35 -14.69 16.79
N ASN A 483 14.48 -13.79 17.76
CA ASN A 483 13.36 -13.03 18.35
C ASN A 483 12.76 -12.04 17.36
N SER A 484 13.60 -11.38 16.57
CA SER A 484 13.14 -10.47 15.52
C SER A 484 12.35 -11.26 14.48
N ARG A 485 12.90 -12.41 14.05
CA ARG A 485 12.22 -13.34 13.17
C ARG A 485 10.91 -13.83 13.77
N LYS A 486 10.86 -14.37 15.00
CA LYS A 486 9.62 -14.80 15.70
C LYS A 486 8.56 -13.71 15.78
N THR A 487 8.96 -12.46 15.99
CA THR A 487 8.03 -11.31 16.02
C THR A 487 7.41 -11.07 14.63
N ILE A 488 8.17 -11.32 13.57
CA ILE A 488 7.74 -11.23 12.18
C ILE A 488 6.95 -12.50 11.77
N THR A 489 7.40 -13.71 12.14
CA THR A 489 6.79 -14.99 11.76
C THR A 489 5.50 -15.26 12.53
N GLY A 490 5.45 -14.93 13.83
CA GLY A 490 4.24 -15.08 14.65
C GLY A 490 3.07 -14.20 14.20
N MET A 491 3.31 -13.26 13.29
CA MET A 491 2.28 -12.46 12.66
C MET A 491 1.71 -13.07 11.36
N PHE A 492 2.32 -14.10 10.72
CA PHE A 492 1.98 -14.47 9.32
C PHE A 492 2.16 -15.94 8.87
N ASP A 493 1.24 -16.36 7.99
CA ASP A 493 1.38 -17.43 6.98
C ASP A 493 1.40 -16.78 5.57
N TRP A 494 2.39 -17.11 4.74
CA TRP A 494 2.84 -16.30 3.59
C TRP A 494 2.63 -16.89 2.20
N SER A 495 1.61 -17.71 2.00
CA SER A 495 1.55 -18.65 0.88
C SER A 495 0.81 -18.20 -0.41
N HIS A 496 0.55 -16.90 -0.68
CA HIS A 496 -0.49 -16.52 -1.69
C HIS A 496 -0.28 -15.28 -2.61
N ASN A 497 -0.43 -15.41 -3.93
CA ASN A 497 -0.50 -14.37 -5.00
C ASN A 497 -1.85 -14.47 -5.77
N TYR A 498 -2.20 -13.48 -6.62
CA TYR A 498 -3.52 -13.46 -7.29
C TYR A 498 -3.73 -14.54 -8.36
N ALA A 499 -2.69 -14.87 -9.12
CA ALA A 499 -2.84 -15.59 -10.39
C ALA A 499 -2.37 -17.05 -10.34
N GLY A 500 -1.61 -17.44 -9.33
CA GLY A 500 -0.93 -18.74 -9.26
C GLY A 500 -1.05 -19.48 -7.92
N ASP A 501 -1.53 -18.85 -6.85
CA ASP A 501 -1.52 -19.49 -5.52
C ASP A 501 -2.94 -19.76 -4.99
N LYS A 502 -3.05 -20.82 -4.18
CA LYS A 502 -4.31 -21.32 -3.61
C LYS A 502 -4.57 -20.74 -2.22
N LEU A 503 -5.42 -19.73 -2.11
CA LEU A 503 -5.80 -19.18 -0.81
C LEU A 503 -7.04 -19.89 -0.26
N ASN A 504 -6.93 -20.46 0.93
CA ASN A 504 -8.00 -21.25 1.58
C ASN A 504 -8.52 -22.41 0.69
N GLY A 505 -7.63 -23.00 -0.10
CA GLY A 505 -7.97 -24.06 -1.06
C GLY A 505 -8.67 -23.59 -2.33
N PHE A 506 -8.78 -22.27 -2.55
CA PHE A 506 -9.37 -21.67 -3.73
C PHE A 506 -8.34 -20.99 -4.62
N SER A 507 -8.50 -21.17 -5.93
CA SER A 507 -7.82 -20.43 -6.97
C SER A 507 -8.75 -19.36 -7.56
N VAL A 508 -8.18 -18.32 -8.16
CA VAL A 508 -8.95 -17.21 -8.77
C VAL A 508 -9.17 -17.47 -10.25
N ARG A 509 -10.41 -17.31 -10.71
CA ARG A 509 -10.75 -17.24 -12.13
C ARG A 509 -10.73 -15.79 -12.61
N MET A 510 -9.61 -15.36 -13.21
CA MET A 510 -9.40 -14.00 -13.73
C MET A 510 -9.84 -13.86 -15.20
N LYS A 511 -11.10 -14.20 -15.51
CA LYS A 511 -11.66 -14.11 -16.87
C LYS A 511 -12.93 -13.30 -16.86
N ARG A 512 -13.02 -12.29 -17.72
CA ARG A 512 -14.22 -11.46 -17.88
C ARG A 512 -15.44 -12.33 -18.19
N GLY A 513 -16.55 -12.09 -17.50
CA GLY A 513 -17.79 -12.84 -17.58
C GLY A 513 -17.81 -14.11 -16.71
N GLU A 514 -16.66 -14.52 -16.17
CA GLU A 514 -16.50 -15.71 -15.34
C GLU A 514 -15.71 -15.40 -14.06
N LEU A 515 -15.58 -14.13 -13.67
CA LEU A 515 -14.84 -13.74 -12.47
C LEU A 515 -15.37 -14.49 -11.24
N GLY A 516 -14.48 -15.00 -10.40
CA GLY A 516 -14.85 -15.71 -9.18
C GLY A 516 -13.75 -16.64 -8.66
N LEU A 517 -14.13 -17.55 -7.77
CA LEU A 517 -13.26 -18.55 -7.17
C LEU A 517 -13.58 -19.95 -7.72
N TYR A 518 -12.63 -20.88 -7.64
CA TYR A 518 -12.87 -22.30 -7.89
C TYR A 518 -11.93 -23.16 -7.03
N ARG A 519 -12.34 -24.39 -6.73
CA ARG A 519 -11.45 -25.42 -6.19
C ARG A 519 -10.94 -26.27 -7.34
N GLU A 520 -9.65 -26.55 -7.37
CA GLU A 520 -9.13 -27.59 -8.25
C GLU A 520 -9.53 -28.95 -7.69
N GLU A 521 -10.12 -29.81 -8.53
CA GLU A 521 -10.34 -31.20 -8.16
C GLU A 521 -8.98 -31.84 -7.84
N ALA A 522 -8.91 -32.64 -6.77
CA ALA A 522 -7.71 -33.39 -6.46
C ALA A 522 -7.43 -34.33 -7.63
N ALA A 523 -6.31 -34.10 -8.32
CA ALA A 523 -5.85 -34.93 -9.43
C ALA A 523 -5.48 -36.35 -8.98
#